data_AF-A0A950YGE5-F1
#
_entry.id   AF-A0A950YGE5-F1
#
_cell.length_a   1.000
_cell.length_b   1.000
_cell.length_c   1.000
_cell.angle_alpha   90.00
_cell.angle_beta   90.00
_cell.angle_gamma   90.00
#
_symmetry.space_group_name_H-M   'P 1'
#
loop_
_entity.id
_entity.type
_entity.pdbx_description
1 polymer ?
#
loop_
_entity_poly.entity_id
_entity_poly.type
_entity_poly.pdbx_seq_one_letter_code
_entity_poly.pdbx_strand_id
1 'polypeptide(L)'
;MPYWRVKLPPGVRSPFEVYVNGVPQELGTDYRVSEGALLFERELVQQKLGFWAWFMGFWGVGTYKRNDEVDIRYEVDGQPRVAHALEITPPNRDP
;
A
#
# COMPACT_ATOMS: atom_id res chain seq x y z
N MET A 1 5.67 -16.13 8.66
CA MET A 1 4.82 -15.06 9.26
C MET A 1 3.82 -14.60 8.20
N PRO A 2 2.58 -14.28 8.56
CA PRO A 2 1.61 -13.72 7.61
C PRO A 2 2.09 -12.35 7.10
N TYR A 3 2.18 -12.17 5.78
CA TYR A 3 2.60 -10.91 5.15
C TYR A 3 1.41 -10.18 4.53
N TRP A 4 1.40 -8.86 4.66
CA TRP A 4 0.57 -7.98 3.84
C TRP A 4 1.21 -7.81 2.48
N ARG A 5 0.46 -8.04 1.40
CA ARG A 5 0.99 -8.05 0.02
C ARG A 5 0.51 -6.82 -0.73
N VAL A 6 1.43 -6.15 -1.42
CA VAL A 6 1.12 -5.08 -2.36
C VAL A 6 1.65 -5.49 -3.73
N LYS A 7 0.76 -5.64 -4.70
CA LYS A 7 1.15 -6.12 -6.04
C LYS A 7 1.92 -5.02 -6.79
N LEU A 8 3.07 -5.36 -7.35
CA LEU A 8 3.80 -4.46 -8.23
C LEU A 8 3.03 -4.29 -9.55
N PRO A 9 2.86 -3.05 -10.03
CA PRO A 9 2.34 -2.81 -11.37
C PRO A 9 3.21 -3.50 -12.44
N PRO A 10 2.61 -3.99 -13.53
CA PRO A 10 3.36 -4.52 -14.66
C PRO A 10 4.37 -3.50 -15.18
N GLY A 11 5.61 -3.92 -15.41
CA GLY A 11 6.67 -3.07 -15.94
C GLY A 11 7.49 -2.29 -14.90
N VAL A 12 7.10 -2.30 -13.62
CA VAL A 12 7.98 -1.81 -12.54
C VAL A 12 9.17 -2.75 -12.42
N ARG A 13 10.36 -2.21 -12.55
CA ARG A 13 11.63 -2.92 -12.39
C ARG A 13 12.50 -2.15 -11.41
N SER A 14 13.38 -2.87 -10.71
CA SER A 14 14.41 -2.25 -9.88
C SER A 14 15.33 -1.36 -10.74
N PRO A 15 15.79 -0.20 -10.23
CA PRO A 15 15.48 0.37 -8.91
C PRO A 15 14.10 1.03 -8.86
N PHE A 16 13.45 0.97 -7.68
CA PHE A 16 12.26 1.73 -7.37
C PHE A 16 12.24 2.08 -5.88
N GLU A 17 11.51 3.13 -5.53
CA GLU A 17 11.33 3.61 -4.17
C GLU A 17 9.90 3.32 -3.72
N VAL A 18 9.74 2.90 -2.46
CA VAL A 18 8.44 2.56 -1.88
C VAL A 18 8.11 3.58 -0.80
N TYR A 19 6.87 4.04 -0.79
CA TYR A 19 6.36 4.95 0.21
C TYR A 19 5.06 4.41 0.79
N VAL A 20 4.88 4.57 2.10
CA VAL A 20 3.59 4.34 2.77
C VAL A 20 3.14 5.63 3.42
N ASN A 21 1.98 6.15 3.00
CA ASN A 21 1.48 7.46 3.43
C ASN A 21 2.51 8.58 3.25
N GLY A 22 3.29 8.52 2.16
CA GLY A 22 4.38 9.47 1.88
C GLY A 22 5.68 9.25 2.66
N VAL A 23 5.75 8.26 3.56
CA VAL A 23 6.97 7.94 4.32
C VAL A 23 7.82 6.92 3.53
N PRO A 24 9.10 7.19 3.25
CA PRO A 24 9.99 6.25 2.56
C PRO A 24 10.10 4.92 3.31
N GLN A 25 10.20 3.82 2.57
CA GLN A 25 10.35 2.47 3.11
C GLN A 25 11.62 1.81 2.59
N GLU A 26 12.31 1.10 3.46
CA GLU A 26 13.59 0.46 3.16
C GLU A 26 13.43 -1.02 2.81
N LEU A 27 14.05 -1.44 1.69
CA LEU A 27 14.07 -2.84 1.27
C LEU A 27 14.89 -3.69 2.26
N GLY A 28 14.32 -4.82 2.68
CA GLY A 28 14.92 -5.74 3.65
C GLY A 28 14.54 -5.43 5.09
N THR A 29 14.34 -4.15 5.42
CA THR A 29 13.95 -3.67 6.75
C THR A 29 12.43 -3.55 6.87
N ASP A 30 11.78 -2.76 6.01
CA ASP A 30 10.34 -2.50 6.08
C ASP A 30 9.51 -3.46 5.22
N TYR A 31 10.09 -3.91 4.10
CA TYR A 31 9.44 -4.81 3.16
C TYR A 31 10.43 -5.70 2.40
N ARG A 32 9.92 -6.77 1.79
CA ARG A 32 10.67 -7.63 0.85
C ARG A 32 9.99 -7.68 -0.51
N VAL A 33 10.73 -7.99 -1.55
CA VAL A 33 10.17 -8.23 -2.89
C VAL A 33 10.10 -9.73 -3.14
N SER A 34 8.93 -10.25 -3.48
CA SER A 34 8.73 -11.65 -3.83
C SER A 34 7.57 -11.81 -4.81
N GLU A 35 7.75 -12.63 -5.84
CA GLU A 35 6.69 -12.96 -6.82
C GLU A 35 5.98 -11.74 -7.44
N GLY A 36 6.72 -10.65 -7.69
CA GLY A 36 6.12 -9.41 -8.22
C GLY A 36 5.23 -8.66 -7.22
N ALA A 37 5.47 -8.85 -5.92
CA ALA A 37 4.79 -8.13 -4.85
C ALA A 37 5.78 -7.64 -3.79
N LEU A 38 5.38 -6.57 -3.10
CA LEU A 38 6.00 -6.13 -1.85
C LEU A 38 5.34 -6.89 -0.70
N LEU A 39 6.15 -7.43 0.20
CA LEU A 39 5.73 -8.15 1.39
C LEU A 39 6.07 -7.31 2.63
N PHE A 40 5.05 -6.85 3.34
CA PHE A 40 5.19 -6.11 4.59
C PHE A 40 4.86 -7.02 5.78
N GLU A 41 5.72 -6.99 6.81
CA GLU A 41 5.46 -7.70 8.07
C GLU A 41 4.49 -6.92 8.97
N ARG A 42 4.47 -5.59 8.83
CA ARG A 42 3.53 -4.73 9.53
C ARG A 42 2.14 -4.74 8.90
N GLU A 43 1.14 -4.43 9.71
CA GLU A 43 -0.24 -4.28 9.26
C GLU A 43 -0.42 -3.07 8.33
N LEU A 44 -1.11 -3.27 7.20
CA LEU A 44 -1.48 -2.23 6.25
C LEU A 44 -2.98 -2.22 6.04
N VAL A 45 -3.67 -1.13 6.37
CA VAL A 45 -5.14 -1.10 6.31
C VAL A 45 -5.61 -0.21 5.19
N GLN A 46 -6.13 -0.78 4.10
CA GLN A 46 -6.77 -0.03 3.02
C GLN A 46 -8.29 -0.10 3.16
N GLN A 47 -8.93 0.96 3.65
CA GLN A 47 -10.38 1.06 3.76
C GLN A 47 -10.94 1.92 2.63
N LYS A 48 -11.81 1.34 1.80
CA LYS A 48 -12.71 2.14 0.96
C LYS A 48 -13.76 2.75 1.88
N LEU A 49 -13.71 4.06 2.10
CA LEU A 49 -14.77 4.78 2.82
C LEU A 49 -16.10 4.50 2.11
N GLY A 50 -16.95 3.67 2.72
CA GLY A 50 -18.29 3.44 2.21
C GLY A 50 -19.14 4.70 2.34
N PHE A 51 -20.10 4.88 1.42
CA PHE A 51 -21.07 5.98 1.42
C PHE A 51 -21.70 6.26 2.80
N TRP A 52 -21.92 5.20 3.59
CA TRP A 52 -22.43 5.27 4.96
C TRP A 52 -21.47 5.91 5.98
N ALA A 53 -20.16 5.70 5.84
CA ALA A 53 -19.15 6.34 6.68
C ALA A 53 -19.10 7.86 6.43
N TRP A 54 -19.25 8.27 5.17
CA TRP A 54 -19.42 9.68 4.82
C TRP A 54 -20.72 10.26 5.39
N PHE A 55 -21.85 9.52 5.30
CA PHE A 55 -23.12 9.95 5.88
C PHE A 55 -22.97 10.21 7.39
N MET A 56 -22.41 9.27 8.17
CA MET A 56 -22.20 9.47 9.61
C MET A 56 -21.23 10.60 9.96
N GLY A 57 -20.18 10.79 9.15
CA GLY A 57 -19.21 11.88 9.33
C GLY A 57 -19.85 13.26 9.21
N PHE A 58 -20.84 13.44 8.32
CA PHE A 58 -21.62 14.67 8.21
C PHE A 58 -22.47 14.98 9.46
N TRP A 59 -22.88 13.96 10.22
CA TRP A 59 -23.64 14.10 11.47
C TRP A 59 -22.76 14.30 12.73
N GLY A 60 -21.46 14.59 12.57
CA GLY A 60 -20.58 14.96 13.67
C GLY A 60 -19.97 13.78 14.44
N VAL A 61 -20.22 12.54 14.03
CA VAL A 61 -19.53 11.35 14.58
C VAL A 61 -18.28 11.10 13.74
N GLY A 62 -17.19 11.79 14.09
CA GLY A 62 -15.91 11.63 13.41
C GLY A 62 -15.36 10.21 13.57
N THR A 63 -15.38 9.41 12.51
CA THR A 63 -14.66 8.13 12.49
C THR A 63 -13.30 8.35 11.83
N TYR A 64 -12.26 8.66 12.61
CA TYR A 64 -10.89 8.62 12.10
C TYR A 64 -10.49 7.15 11.95
N LYS A 65 -10.61 6.63 10.73
CA LYS A 65 -10.21 5.25 10.42
C LYS A 65 -8.85 5.29 9.72
N ARG A 66 -7.90 4.48 10.22
CA ARG A 66 -6.59 4.29 9.56
C ARG A 66 -6.82 3.81 8.13
N ASN A 67 -6.25 4.53 7.16
CA ASN A 67 -6.25 4.17 5.76
C ASN A 67 -4.83 4.38 5.21
N ASP A 68 -4.13 3.28 4.99
CA ASP A 68 -2.78 3.24 4.48
C ASP A 68 -2.78 3.21 2.94
N GLU A 69 -1.92 4.04 2.37
CA GLU A 69 -1.69 4.16 0.93
C GLU A 69 -0.25 3.77 0.63
N VAL A 70 -0.05 2.88 -0.35
CA VAL A 70 1.28 2.45 -0.78
C VAL A 70 1.53 2.96 -2.19
N ASP A 71 2.61 3.72 -2.32
CA ASP A 71 3.05 4.33 -3.57
C ASP A 71 4.42 3.79 -3.97
N ILE A 72 4.66 3.70 -5.28
CA ILE A 72 5.96 3.31 -5.84
C ILE A 72 6.42 4.33 -6.86
N ARG A 73 7.64 4.86 -6.66
CA ARG A 73 8.35 5.66 -7.65
C ARG A 73 9.36 4.82 -8.40
N TYR A 74 9.39 4.93 -9.72
CA TYR A 74 10.25 4.12 -10.58
C TYR A 74 10.56 4.89 -11.86
N GLU A 75 11.56 4.44 -12.62
CA GLU A 75 11.89 5.02 -13.91
C GLU A 75 11.53 4.08 -15.06
N VAL A 76 11.06 4.67 -16.17
CA VAL A 76 10.88 3.99 -17.45
C VAL A 76 11.51 4.86 -18.52
N ASP A 77 12.51 4.32 -19.23
CA ASP A 77 13.26 5.04 -20.27
C ASP A 77 13.81 6.40 -19.79
N GLY A 78 14.32 6.44 -18.55
CA GLY A 78 14.84 7.64 -17.90
C GLY A 78 13.79 8.67 -17.49
N GLN A 79 12.49 8.33 -17.59
CA GLN A 79 11.40 9.18 -17.14
C GLN A 79 10.86 8.71 -15.79
N PRO A 80 10.81 9.59 -14.76
CA PRO A 80 10.24 9.23 -13.48
C PRO A 80 8.74 9.02 -13.59
N ARG A 81 8.26 7.95 -12.95
CA ARG A 81 6.85 7.57 -12.87
C ARG A 81 6.49 7.24 -11.44
N VAL A 82 5.20 7.36 -11.13
CA VAL A 82 4.65 6.98 -9.84
C VAL A 82 3.42 6.12 -10.06
N ALA A 83 3.34 5.01 -9.33
CA ALA A 83 2.12 4.23 -9.20
C ALA A 83 1.55 4.48 -7.80
N HIS A 84 0.34 5.03 -7.74
CA HIS A 84 -0.29 5.49 -6.51
C HIS A 84 -1.35 4.52 -6.00
N ALA A 85 -1.58 4.53 -4.69
CA ALA A 85 -2.67 3.82 -4.02
C ALA A 85 -2.79 2.34 -4.44
N LEU A 86 -1.66 1.63 -4.41
CA LEU A 86 -1.61 0.23 -4.82
C LEU A 86 -2.53 -0.63 -3.94
N GLU A 87 -3.07 -1.69 -4.54
CA GLU A 87 -3.96 -2.62 -3.86
C GLU A 87 -3.21 -3.38 -2.75
N ILE A 88 -3.76 -3.32 -1.54
CA ILE A 88 -3.23 -4.00 -0.36
C ILE A 88 -4.05 -5.26 -0.10
N THR A 89 -3.40 -6.42 -0.14
CA THR A 89 -4.01 -7.72 0.19
C THR A 89 -3.59 -8.15 1.59
N PRO A 90 -4.54 -8.43 2.51
CA PRO A 90 -4.24 -8.97 3.82
C PRO A 90 -3.60 -10.35 3.71
N PRO A 91 -2.83 -10.78 4.73
CA PRO A 91 -2.37 -12.15 4.79
C PRO A 91 -3.55 -13.11 4.77
N ASN A 92 -3.43 -14.20 4.03
CA ASN A 92 -4.41 -15.28 4.08
C ASN A 92 -4.43 -15.81 5.52
N ARG A 93 -5.53 -15.58 6.23
CA ARG A 93 -5.76 -16.15 7.55
C ARG A 93 -6.29 -17.55 7.27
N ASP A 94 -5.41 -18.55 7.24
CA ASP A 94 -5.88 -19.93 7.25
C ASP A 94 -6.75 -20.12 8.52
N PRO A 95 -7.98 -20.64 8.40
CA PRO A 95 -8.91 -20.80 9.51
C PRO A 95 -8.43 -21.84 10.53
#